data_AF-A0AAV1KG35-F1
#
_entry.id   AF-A0AAV1KG35-F1
#
_cell.length_a   1.000
_cell.length_b   1.000
_cell.length_c   1.000
_cell.angle_alpha   90.00
_cell.angle_beta   90.00
_cell.angle_gamma   90.00
#
_symmetry.space_group_name_H-M   'P 1'
#
loop_
_entity.id
_entity.type
_entity.pdbx_description
1 polymer ?
#
loop_
_entity_poly.entity_id
_entity_poly.type
_entity_poly.pdbx_seq_one_letter_code
_entity_poly.pdbx_strand_id
1 'polypeptide(L)'
;MNAEKFKEWFATLMQNFQEECTIIMDNAPYHSMQLDKPPTQANKKAYLVAWLQNYGMDADMNLLKAELLKLVKQTKPVKPKYAIDDLAKGHGHKTIRTPPNHCQYNAIEMIWAQVKG
;
A
#
# COMPACT_ATOMS: atom_id res chain seq x y z
N MET A 1 -13.61 6.03 -10.51
CA MET A 1 -12.45 5.11 -10.66
C MET A 1 -12.46 4.14 -9.48
N ASN A 2 -12.16 2.85 -9.67
CA ASN A 2 -11.97 1.89 -8.56
C ASN A 2 -10.56 1.26 -8.66
N ALA A 3 -10.16 0.47 -7.65
CA ALA A 3 -8.83 -0.11 -7.61
C ALA A 3 -8.52 -1.05 -8.80
N GLU A 4 -9.49 -1.85 -9.22
CA GLU A 4 -9.33 -2.81 -10.33
C GLU A 4 -9.12 -2.09 -11.66
N LYS A 5 -10.02 -1.16 -12.01
CA LYS A 5 -9.91 -0.36 -13.24
C LYS A 5 -8.64 0.47 -13.25
N PHE A 6 -8.25 1.03 -12.10
CA PHE A 6 -6.99 1.76 -12.00
C PHE A 6 -5.80 0.83 -12.24
N LYS A 7 -5.78 -0.36 -11.64
CA LYS A 7 -4.71 -1.33 -11.82
C LYS A 7 -4.58 -1.79 -13.27
N GLU A 8 -5.69 -2.06 -13.95
CA GLU A 8 -5.71 -2.42 -15.38
C GLU A 8 -5.10 -1.30 -16.25
N TRP A 9 -5.59 -0.07 -16.07
CA TRP A 9 -5.04 1.09 -16.77
C TRP A 9 -3.55 1.29 -16.49
N PHE A 10 -3.16 1.18 -15.21
CA PHE A 10 -1.78 1.37 -14.78
C PHE A 10 -0.86 0.27 -15.36
N ALA A 11 -1.33 -0.97 -15.48
CA ALA A 11 -0.59 -2.06 -16.12
C ALA A 11 -0.30 -1.76 -17.59
N THR A 12 -1.29 -1.26 -18.33
CA THR A 12 -1.10 -0.83 -19.72
C THR A 12 -0.12 0.33 -19.80
N LEU A 13 -0.21 1.29 -18.88
CA LEU A 13 0.73 2.42 -18.82
C LEU A 13 2.18 1.94 -18.60
N MET A 14 2.42 0.97 -17.71
CA MET A 14 3.78 0.48 -17.44
C MET A 14 4.44 -0.14 -18.68
N GLN A 15 3.67 -0.73 -19.59
CA GLN A 15 4.20 -1.33 -20.82
C GLN A 15 4.60 -0.29 -21.87
N ASN A 16 4.14 0.95 -21.73
CA ASN A 16 4.39 2.01 -22.72
C ASN A 16 5.66 2.82 -22.42
N PHE A 17 6.25 2.67 -21.23
CA PHE A 17 7.50 3.34 -20.89
C PHE A 17 8.68 2.61 -21.51
N GLN A 18 9.51 3.33 -22.25
CA GLN A 18 10.71 2.78 -22.91
C GLN A 18 11.91 2.70 -21.95
N GLU A 19 11.88 3.46 -20.86
CA GLU A 19 12.98 3.60 -19.90
C GLU A 19 12.48 3.44 -18.47
N GLU A 20 13.40 3.13 -17.55
CA GLU A 20 13.12 3.17 -16.12
C GLU A 20 12.63 4.58 -15.72
N CYS A 21 11.54 4.61 -14.95
CA CYS A 21 10.88 5.84 -14.57
C CYS A 21 10.71 5.88 -13.05
N THR A 22 10.79 7.08 -12.48
CA THR A 22 10.34 7.34 -11.11
C THR A 22 8.93 7.92 -11.14
N ILE A 23 7.96 7.14 -10.65
CA ILE A 23 6.55 7.48 -10.61
C ILE A 23 6.24 8.09 -9.24
N ILE A 24 5.80 9.35 -9.23
CA ILE A 24 5.29 10.00 -8.03
C ILE A 24 3.80 9.68 -7.90
N MET A 25 3.42 9.07 -6.79
CA MET A 25 2.06 8.57 -6.55
C MET A 25 1.50 9.19 -5.26
N ASP A 26 0.25 9.64 -5.30
CA ASP A 26 -0.45 10.10 -4.10
C ASP A 26 -1.01 8.90 -3.31
N ASN A 27 -1.80 9.19 -2.27
CA ASN A 27 -2.27 8.16 -1.34
C ASN A 27 -3.75 7.81 -1.52
N ALA A 28 -4.39 8.16 -2.64
CA ALA A 28 -5.80 7.86 -2.83
C ALA A 28 -6.09 6.36 -2.62
N PRO A 29 -7.25 5.98 -2.05
CA PRO A 29 -7.49 4.60 -1.60
C PRO A 29 -7.27 3.53 -2.68
N TYR A 30 -7.65 3.83 -3.94
CA TYR A 30 -7.49 2.91 -5.07
C TYR A 30 -6.04 2.78 -5.56
N HIS A 31 -5.17 3.75 -5.26
CA HIS A 31 -3.73 3.62 -5.45
C HIS A 31 -3.06 2.87 -4.29
N SER A 32 -3.66 2.93 -3.10
CA SER A 32 -3.06 2.46 -1.84
C SER A 32 -3.58 1.10 -1.39
N MET A 33 -3.92 0.21 -2.34
CA MET A 33 -4.34 -1.15 -2.04
C MET A 33 -3.16 -1.95 -1.46
N GLN A 34 -3.16 -2.09 -0.13
CA GLN A 34 -2.08 -2.73 0.60
C GLN A 34 -2.11 -4.25 0.40
N LEU A 35 -0.98 -4.79 -0.03
CA LEU A 35 -0.70 -6.22 -0.01
C LEU A 35 -0.33 -6.64 1.41
N ASP A 36 -0.80 -7.83 1.80
CA ASP A 36 -0.54 -8.41 3.13
C ASP A 36 -0.82 -7.41 4.27
N LYS A 37 -2.05 -6.88 4.27
CA LYS A 37 -2.49 -5.88 5.24
C LYS A 37 -2.47 -6.47 6.66
N PRO A 38 -1.73 -5.88 7.61
CA PRO A 38 -1.71 -6.36 8.98
C PRO A 38 -3.11 -6.34 9.60
N PRO A 39 -3.47 -7.36 10.41
CA PRO A 39 -4.73 -7.37 11.11
C PRO A 39 -4.84 -6.22 12.12
N THR A 40 -6.08 -5.81 12.37
CA THR A 40 -6.45 -4.73 13.28
C THR A 40 -7.39 -5.24 14.37
N GLN A 41 -7.77 -4.38 15.31
CA GLN A 41 -8.72 -4.73 16.36
C GLN A 41 -10.10 -5.16 15.82
N ALA A 42 -10.48 -4.73 14.61
CA ALA A 42 -11.71 -5.16 13.95
C ALA A 42 -11.68 -6.65 13.54
N ASN A 43 -10.49 -7.24 13.37
CA ASN A 43 -10.35 -8.63 12.95
C ASN A 43 -10.64 -9.60 14.12
N LYS A 44 -11.10 -10.82 13.76
CA LYS A 44 -11.30 -11.91 14.71
C LYS A 44 -9.96 -12.41 15.25
N LYS A 45 -9.94 -12.86 16.51
CA LYS A 45 -8.72 -13.34 17.20
C LYS A 45 -7.99 -14.43 16.41
N ALA A 46 -8.72 -15.39 15.83
CA ALA A 46 -8.17 -16.45 15.00
C ALA A 46 -7.39 -15.93 13.77
N TYR A 47 -7.84 -14.83 13.18
CA TYR A 47 -7.12 -14.22 12.05
C TYR A 47 -5.81 -13.56 12.48
N LEU A 48 -5.77 -12.94 13.67
CA LEU A 48 -4.52 -12.39 14.22
C LEU A 48 -3.50 -13.51 14.45
N VAL A 49 -3.93 -14.63 15.02
CA VAL A 49 -3.09 -15.81 15.25
C VAL A 49 -2.54 -16.36 13.95
N ALA A 50 -3.42 -16.63 12.96
CA ALA A 50 -3.00 -17.17 11.67
C ALA A 50 -2.01 -16.23 10.94
N TRP A 51 -2.26 -14.91 10.99
CA TRP A 51 -1.35 -13.93 10.39
C TRP A 51 0.01 -13.92 11.09
N LEU A 52 0.06 -13.95 12.43
CA LEU A 52 1.30 -14.01 13.20
C LEU A 52 2.10 -15.30 12.93
N GLN A 53 1.41 -16.44 12.89
CA GLN A 53 2.04 -17.74 12.57
C GLN A 53 2.61 -17.77 11.15
N ASN A 54 1.92 -17.16 10.18
CA ASN A 54 2.44 -17.02 8.81
C ASN A 54 3.72 -16.16 8.75
N TYR A 55 3.92 -15.29 9.74
CA TYR A 55 5.13 -14.50 9.92
C TYR A 55 6.18 -15.19 10.82
N GLY A 56 5.96 -16.46 11.19
CA GLY A 56 6.88 -17.25 12.03
C GLY A 56 6.84 -16.91 13.51
N MET A 57 5.83 -16.16 13.97
CA MET A 57 5.66 -15.83 15.38
C MET A 57 4.90 -16.94 16.11
N ASP A 58 5.39 -17.31 17.29
CA ASP A 58 4.65 -18.19 18.19
C ASP A 58 3.46 -17.43 18.80
N ALA A 59 2.28 -17.69 18.26
CA ALA A 59 1.04 -17.07 18.65
C ALA A 59 -0.06 -18.12 18.66
N ASP A 60 -0.92 -18.09 19.68
CA ASP A 60 -2.02 -19.03 19.84
C ASP A 60 -3.30 -18.34 20.33
N MET A 61 -4.34 -19.15 20.52
CA MET A 61 -5.64 -18.69 21.01
C MET A 61 -5.68 -18.48 22.52
N ASN A 62 -4.63 -18.79 23.28
CA ASN A 62 -4.54 -18.54 24.71
C ASN A 62 -4.15 -17.09 25.01
N LEU A 63 -3.28 -16.49 24.18
CA LEU A 63 -2.88 -15.07 24.30
C LEU A 63 -4.08 -14.13 24.25
N LEU A 64 -4.07 -13.04 25.02
CA LEU A 64 -5.09 -12.01 24.96
C LEU A 64 -5.07 -11.32 23.59
N LYS A 65 -6.24 -10.85 23.12
CA LYS A 65 -6.33 -10.11 21.84
C LYS A 65 -5.44 -8.87 21.83
N ALA A 66 -5.25 -8.22 22.99
CA ALA A 66 -4.36 -7.08 23.14
C ALA A 66 -2.87 -7.46 22.94
N GLU A 67 -2.46 -8.64 23.44
CA GLU A 67 -1.10 -9.15 23.27
C GLU A 67 -0.82 -9.52 21.82
N LEU A 68 -1.78 -10.19 21.17
CA LEU A 68 -1.71 -10.47 19.73
C LEU A 68 -1.58 -9.19 18.90
N LEU A 69 -2.35 -8.14 19.21
CA LEU A 69 -2.23 -6.84 18.52
C LEU A 69 -0.88 -6.16 18.75
N LYS A 70 -0.28 -6.32 19.94
CA LYS A 70 1.07 -5.84 20.24
C LYS A 70 2.11 -6.58 19.38
N LEU A 71 2.00 -7.91 19.28
CA LEU A 71 2.86 -8.72 18.41
C LEU A 71 2.69 -8.32 16.93
N VAL A 72 1.46 -8.10 16.47
CA VAL A 72 1.20 -7.64 15.09
C VAL A 72 1.89 -6.30 14.83
N LYS A 73 1.82 -5.35 15.79
CA LYS A 73 2.50 -4.05 15.66
C LYS A 73 4.02 -4.18 15.60
N GLN A 74 4.60 -5.15 16.29
CA GLN A 74 6.04 -5.44 16.29
C GLN A 74 6.49 -6.19 15.03
N THR A 75 5.61 -7.04 14.47
CA THR A 75 5.93 -7.94 13.35
C THR A 75 5.68 -7.29 12.00
N LYS A 76 4.69 -6.38 11.89
CA LYS A 76 4.32 -5.79 10.61
C LYS A 76 5.49 -5.07 9.94
N PRO A 77 5.60 -5.12 8.61
CA PRO A 77 6.58 -4.34 7.88
C PRO A 77 6.50 -2.85 8.22
N VAL A 78 7.66 -2.20 8.34
CA VAL A 78 7.75 -0.74 8.60
C VAL A 78 7.08 0.06 7.50
N LYS A 79 7.22 -0.39 6.25
CA LYS A 79 6.60 0.23 5.08
C LYS A 79 5.52 -0.70 4.52
N PRO A 80 4.29 -0.22 4.29
CA PRO A 80 3.28 -0.98 3.59
C PRO A 80 3.75 -1.27 2.16
N LYS A 81 3.40 -2.45 1.64
CA LYS A 81 3.55 -2.78 0.22
C LYS A 81 2.23 -2.54 -0.47
N TYR A 82 2.24 -1.87 -1.62
CA TYR A 82 1.03 -1.59 -2.39
C TYR A 82 1.06 -2.34 -3.72
N ALA A 83 -0.10 -2.83 -4.15
CA ALA A 83 -0.22 -3.66 -5.35
C ALA A 83 0.32 -2.96 -6.62
N ILE A 84 0.09 -1.65 -6.74
CA ILE A 84 0.58 -0.88 -7.89
C ILE A 84 2.08 -0.57 -7.81
N ASP A 85 2.64 -0.48 -6.61
CA ASP A 85 4.08 -0.22 -6.42
C ASP A 85 4.86 -1.48 -6.84
N ASP A 86 4.38 -2.65 -6.45
CA ASP A 86 4.94 -3.94 -6.89
C ASP A 86 4.75 -4.14 -8.40
N LEU A 87 3.64 -3.68 -8.99
CA LEU A 87 3.42 -3.73 -10.44
C LEU A 87 4.44 -2.87 -11.20
N ALA A 88 4.64 -1.61 -10.77
CA ALA A 88 5.62 -0.70 -11.36
C ALA A 88 7.03 -1.27 -11.24
N LYS A 89 7.39 -1.77 -10.05
CA LYS A 89 8.68 -2.42 -9.81
C LYS A 89 8.90 -3.64 -10.71
N GLY A 90 7.87 -4.44 -10.96
CA GLY A 90 7.93 -5.58 -11.88
C GLY A 90 8.26 -5.20 -13.33
N HIS A 91 8.00 -3.95 -13.73
CA HIS A 91 8.34 -3.40 -15.04
C HIS A 91 9.64 -2.56 -15.00
N GLY A 92 10.39 -2.60 -13.91
CA GLY A 92 11.64 -1.85 -13.76
C GLY A 92 11.47 -0.40 -13.35
N HIS A 93 10.26 0.04 -12.95
CA HIS A 93 10.02 1.41 -12.49
C HIS A 93 10.05 1.53 -10.97
N LYS A 94 10.34 2.74 -10.48
CA LYS A 94 10.35 3.06 -9.05
C LYS A 94 9.14 3.91 -8.69
N THR A 95 8.45 3.57 -7.61
CA THR A 95 7.36 4.41 -7.08
C THR A 95 7.83 5.19 -5.83
N ILE A 96 7.49 6.48 -5.77
CA ILE A 96 7.65 7.33 -4.59
C ILE A 96 6.28 7.89 -4.19
N ARG A 97 5.90 7.69 -2.93
CA ARG A 97 4.63 8.17 -2.39
C ARG A 97 4.79 9.56 -1.78
N THR A 98 3.87 10.47 -2.08
CA THR A 98 3.83 11.76 -1.40
C THR A 98 3.40 11.59 0.06
N PRO A 99 3.84 12.45 0.99
CA PRO A 99 3.30 12.47 2.34
C PRO A 99 1.78 12.75 2.34
N PRO A 100 1.00 12.10 3.21
CA PRO A 100 -0.43 12.38 3.34
C PRO A 100 -0.68 13.87 3.65
N ASN A 101 -1.69 14.47 3.01
CA ASN A 101 -2.08 15.88 3.18
C ASN A 101 -1.03 16.92 2.77
N HIS A 102 -0.07 16.54 1.92
CA HIS A 102 0.92 17.47 1.36
C HIS A 102 0.81 17.55 -0.17
N CYS A 103 -0.29 18.13 -0.68
CA CYS A 103 -0.57 18.24 -2.11
C CYS A 103 0.46 19.09 -2.88
N GLN A 104 1.19 19.98 -2.21
CA GLN A 104 2.27 20.77 -2.83
C GLN A 104 3.40 19.91 -3.43
N TYR A 105 3.53 18.65 -2.98
CA TYR A 105 4.50 17.70 -3.53
C TYR A 105 3.92 16.87 -4.70
N ASN A 106 2.67 17.10 -5.09
CA ASN A 106 2.04 16.46 -6.22
C ASN A 106 1.95 17.46 -7.39
N ALA A 107 2.82 17.30 -8.39
CA ALA A 107 2.90 18.22 -9.53
C ALA A 107 1.57 18.36 -10.30
N ILE A 108 0.74 17.31 -10.34
CA ILE A 108 -0.55 17.38 -11.04
C ILE A 108 -1.51 18.38 -10.38
N GLU A 109 -1.49 18.49 -9.04
CA GLU A 109 -2.34 19.42 -8.30
C GLU A 109 -1.94 20.87 -8.58
N MET A 110 -0.63 21.12 -8.70
CA MET A 110 -0.11 22.45 -9.05
C MET A 110 -0.52 22.89 -10.44
N ILE A 111 -0.47 21.98 -11.42
CA ILE A 111 -0.91 22.26 -12.80
C ILE A 111 -2.43 22.42 -12.85
N TRP A 112 -3.20 21.58 -12.15
CA TRP A 112 -4.65 21.70 -12.11
C TRP A 112 -5.13 23.01 -11.49
N ALA A 113 -4.47 23.53 -10.46
CA ALA A 113 -4.79 24.83 -9.89
C ALA A 113 -4.66 25.95 -10.94
N GLN A 114 -3.64 25.90 -11.80
CA GLN A 114 -3.44 26.86 -12.88
C GLN A 114 -4.48 26.72 -14.00
N VAL A 115 -4.85 25.48 -14.34
CA VAL A 115 -5.79 25.20 -15.43
C VAL A 115 -7.25 25.50 -15.05
N LYS A 116 -7.63 25.28 -13.79
CA LYS A 116 -9.03 25.44 -13.35
C LYS A 116 -9.43 26.90 -13.10
N GLY A 117 -8.49 27.77 -12.69
CA GLY A 117 -8.77 29.18 -12.38
C GLY A 117 -9.49 29.37 -11.05
#